data_AF-A0A1I4K2H5-F1
#
_entry.id   AF-A0A1I4K2H5-F1
#
_cell.length_a   1.000
_cell.length_b   1.000
_cell.length_c   1.000
_cell.angle_alpha   90.00
_cell.angle_beta   90.00
_cell.angle_gamma   90.00
#
_symmetry.space_group_name_H-M   'P 1'
#
loop_
_entity.id
_entity.type
_entity.pdbx_description
1 polymer ?
#
loop_
_entity_poly.entity_id
_entity_poly.type
_entity_poly.pdbx_seq_one_letter_code
_entity_poly.pdbx_strand_id
1 'polypeptide(L)'
;MILNIFCMLRVVTRTLETRRERILATFLLSLTIPCSAQLGVILALLSDSFLSLTIWGCYILLIFGIIGRLSGSFLPGNSSSFYMEIPPLRLPILSNVLQKAFIRMWWYFIEILPIFIMTSVILWLGDRTGILSDIIYSLQPTMSLLGLPIETAQPFLLGFFRRDYGAAGLYEMAANQSLSKEQLLIASATLTLFVPCVAQVAVMIKERGIFISMVILCSIIVFAFVGGLLLSKLLPILNLYL
;
A
#
# COMPACT_ATOMS: atom_id res chain seq x y z
N MET A 1 -6.56 14.45 16.83
CA MET A 1 -7.19 14.36 15.49
C MET A 1 -6.34 15.13 14.50
N ILE A 2 -5.29 14.50 13.96
CA ILE A 2 -4.47 14.94 12.81
C ILE A 2 -3.34 13.90 12.74
N LEU A 3 -3.64 12.78 12.09
CA LEU A 3 -2.68 11.71 11.85
C LEU A 3 -2.02 11.97 10.48
N ASN A 4 -0.69 11.82 10.46
CA ASN A 4 0.34 12.07 9.44
C ASN A 4 -0.04 12.19 7.96
N ILE A 5 0.78 12.91 7.17
CA ILE A 5 0.59 13.37 5.77
C ILE A 5 -0.22 12.44 4.81
N PHE A 6 -0.08 11.11 4.90
CA PHE A 6 -0.92 10.17 4.12
C PHE A 6 -2.28 9.84 4.75
N CYS A 7 -2.36 9.73 6.07
CA CYS A 7 -3.64 9.74 6.78
C CYS A 7 -4.31 11.11 6.71
N MET A 8 -3.55 12.21 6.61
CA MET A 8 -4.07 13.54 6.37
C MET A 8 -4.82 13.61 5.04
N LEU A 9 -4.31 13.01 3.96
CA LEU A 9 -5.04 12.96 2.68
C LEU A 9 -6.42 12.28 2.85
N ARG A 10 -6.50 11.23 3.66
CA ARG A 10 -7.79 10.60 4.00
C ARG A 10 -8.68 11.52 4.85
N VAL A 11 -8.12 12.28 5.79
CA VAL A 11 -8.87 13.24 6.62
C VAL A 11 -9.32 14.44 5.77
N VAL A 12 -8.55 14.86 4.76
CA VAL A 12 -8.95 15.86 3.76
C VAL A 12 -10.12 15.34 2.93
N THR A 13 -10.33 14.02 2.82
CA THR A 13 -11.57 13.53 2.20
C THR A 13 -12.84 13.95 2.97
N ARG A 14 -12.73 14.41 4.22
CA ARG A 14 -13.83 15.00 4.99
C ARG A 14 -14.26 16.37 4.47
N THR A 15 -13.40 17.09 3.75
CA THR A 15 -13.76 18.37 3.10
C THR A 15 -14.52 18.17 1.80
N LEU A 16 -14.59 16.93 1.26
CA LEU A 16 -15.47 16.63 0.14
C LEU A 16 -16.92 16.61 0.62
N GLU A 17 -17.75 17.35 -0.11
CA GLU A 17 -19.15 17.60 0.23
C GLU A 17 -19.99 16.33 0.14
N THR A 18 -19.68 15.44 -0.80
CA THR A 18 -20.49 14.23 -1.04
C THR A 18 -19.88 12.99 -0.38
N ARG A 19 -20.74 12.14 0.21
CA ARG A 19 -20.31 10.84 0.77
C ARG A 19 -19.66 9.94 -0.29
N ARG A 20 -20.08 10.06 -1.56
CA ARG A 20 -19.57 9.26 -2.70
C ARG A 20 -18.13 9.62 -3.03
N GLU A 21 -17.84 10.89 -3.27
CA GLU A 21 -16.46 11.32 -3.58
C GLU A 21 -15.52 11.04 -2.42
N ARG A 22 -16.01 11.17 -1.17
CA ARG A 22 -15.25 10.81 0.02
C ARG A 22 -14.84 9.32 -0.04
N ILE A 23 -15.76 8.41 -0.34
CA ILE A 23 -15.47 6.95 -0.45
C ILE A 23 -14.48 6.68 -1.59
N LEU A 24 -14.73 7.26 -2.76
CA LEU A 24 -13.89 7.07 -3.95
C LEU A 24 -12.47 7.59 -3.73
N ALA A 25 -12.32 8.79 -3.17
CA ALA A 25 -11.02 9.36 -2.84
C ALA A 25 -10.25 8.49 -1.84
N THR A 26 -10.92 7.92 -0.83
CA THR A 26 -10.23 7.01 0.10
C THR A 26 -9.90 5.66 -0.51
N PHE A 27 -10.75 5.13 -1.40
CA PHE A 27 -10.43 3.92 -2.13
C PHE A 27 -9.17 4.11 -3.00
N LEU A 28 -9.14 5.18 -3.80
CA LEU A 28 -7.98 5.54 -4.62
C LEU A 28 -6.74 5.84 -3.77
N LEU A 29 -6.86 6.67 -2.72
CA LEU A 29 -5.74 6.94 -1.81
C LEU A 29 -5.22 5.67 -1.12
N SER A 30 -6.12 4.73 -0.80
CA SER A 30 -5.77 3.49 -0.10
C SER A 30 -5.05 2.50 -0.99
N LEU A 31 -5.38 2.47 -2.27
CA LEU A 31 -4.87 1.51 -3.25
C LEU A 31 -3.70 2.06 -4.06
N THR A 32 -3.73 3.34 -4.43
CA THR A 32 -2.79 3.90 -5.40
C THR A 32 -1.48 4.30 -4.79
N ILE A 33 -1.48 4.86 -3.57
CA ILE A 33 -0.30 5.58 -3.12
C ILE A 33 0.59 4.71 -2.25
N PRO A 34 1.74 4.22 -2.80
CA PRO A 34 2.73 3.56 -1.97
C PRO A 34 3.26 4.55 -0.93
N CYS A 35 3.51 4.08 0.29
CA CYS A 35 4.14 4.94 1.29
C CYS A 35 5.55 5.32 0.82
N SER A 36 6.00 6.52 1.20
CA SER A 36 7.33 7.03 0.81
C SER A 36 8.47 6.08 1.19
N ALA A 37 8.34 5.36 2.30
CA ALA A 37 9.30 4.35 2.73
C ALA A 37 9.38 3.16 1.75
N GLN A 38 8.23 2.69 1.25
CA GLN A 38 8.16 1.55 0.32
C GLN A 38 8.72 1.92 -1.06
N LEU A 39 8.50 3.14 -1.54
CA LEU A 39 9.11 3.61 -2.78
C LEU A 39 10.63 3.52 -2.72
N GLY A 40 11.25 3.97 -1.63
CA GLY A 40 12.70 3.91 -1.45
C GLY A 40 13.24 2.48 -1.52
N VAL A 41 12.57 1.54 -0.84
CA VAL A 41 12.99 0.14 -0.82
C VAL A 41 12.82 -0.51 -2.21
N ILE A 42 11.69 -0.28 -2.90
CA ILE A 42 11.47 -0.86 -4.23
C ILE A 42 12.48 -0.32 -5.26
N LEU A 43 12.80 0.98 -5.20
CA LEU A 43 13.85 1.55 -6.04
C LEU A 43 15.20 0.88 -5.78
N ALA A 44 15.50 0.52 -4.53
CA ALA A 44 16.71 -0.21 -4.17
C ALA A 44 16.70 -1.70 -4.61
N LEU A 45 15.55 -2.38 -4.59
CA LEU A 45 15.44 -3.76 -5.09
C LEU A 45 15.56 -3.84 -6.61
N LEU A 46 15.00 -2.84 -7.32
CA LEU A 46 14.96 -2.82 -8.79
C LEU A 46 16.15 -2.07 -9.40
N SER A 47 17.08 -1.55 -8.61
CA SER A 47 18.23 -0.79 -9.11
C SER A 47 19.16 -1.61 -10.00
N ASP A 48 19.15 -2.94 -9.88
CA ASP A 48 19.97 -3.84 -10.69
C ASP A 48 19.60 -3.82 -12.18
N SER A 49 18.39 -3.37 -12.54
CA SER A 49 18.02 -3.25 -13.95
C SER A 49 17.05 -2.09 -14.21
N PHE A 50 17.51 -1.13 -15.01
CA PHE A 50 16.72 0.02 -15.45
C PHE A 50 15.44 -0.39 -16.20
N LEU A 51 15.48 -1.50 -16.94
CA LEU A 51 14.31 -2.09 -17.60
C LEU A 51 13.25 -2.53 -16.59
N SER A 52 13.62 -3.22 -15.51
CA SER A 52 12.66 -3.64 -14.48
C SER A 52 11.99 -2.45 -13.79
N LEU A 53 12.77 -1.39 -13.51
CA LEU A 53 12.27 -0.16 -12.89
C LEU A 53 11.23 0.55 -13.78
N THR A 54 11.52 0.67 -15.08
CA THR A 54 10.64 1.34 -16.04
C THR A 54 9.35 0.55 -16.28
N ILE A 55 9.43 -0.78 -16.38
CA ILE A 55 8.27 -1.66 -16.51
C ILE A 55 7.39 -1.56 -15.27
N TRP A 56 7.98 -1.64 -14.08
CA TRP A 56 7.25 -1.49 -12.82
C TRP A 56 6.53 -0.13 -12.73
N GLY A 57 7.23 0.96 -13.04
CA GLY A 57 6.64 2.31 -13.03
C GLY A 57 5.51 2.47 -14.05
N CYS A 58 5.71 2.00 -15.28
CA CYS A 58 4.69 2.02 -16.33
C CYS A 58 3.47 1.18 -15.93
N TYR A 59 3.69 -0.01 -15.37
CA TYR A 59 2.64 -0.91 -14.93
C TYR A 59 1.79 -0.32 -13.81
N ILE A 60 2.41 0.30 -12.78
CA ILE A 60 1.68 0.99 -11.71
C ILE A 60 0.86 2.15 -12.28
N LEU A 61 1.43 2.96 -13.18
CA LEU A 61 0.70 4.06 -13.82
C LEU A 61 -0.49 3.58 -14.64
N LEU A 62 -0.31 2.49 -15.38
CA LEU A 62 -1.35 1.89 -16.21
C LEU A 62 -2.49 1.36 -15.33
N ILE A 63 -2.16 0.57 -14.30
CA ILE A 63 -3.14 0.08 -13.33
C ILE A 63 -3.85 1.22 -12.62
N PHE A 64 -3.11 2.27 -12.25
CA PHE A 64 -3.71 3.44 -11.63
C PHE A 64 -4.72 4.13 -12.56
N GLY A 65 -4.38 4.28 -13.85
CA GLY A 65 -5.30 4.81 -14.85
C GLY A 65 -6.55 3.93 -15.01
N ILE A 66 -6.39 2.61 -15.08
CA ILE A 66 -7.49 1.66 -15.20
C ILE A 66 -8.40 1.70 -13.97
N ILE A 67 -7.83 1.61 -12.76
CA ILE A 67 -8.62 1.60 -11.52
C ILE A 67 -9.24 2.96 -11.27
N GLY A 68 -8.56 4.06 -11.58
CA GLY A 68 -9.12 5.41 -11.54
C GLY A 68 -10.36 5.53 -12.43
N ARG A 69 -10.27 5.02 -13.66
CA ARG A 69 -11.37 5.06 -14.63
C ARG A 69 -12.52 4.12 -14.26
N LEU A 70 -12.21 2.91 -13.81
CA LEU A 70 -13.20 1.94 -13.30
C LEU A 70 -13.91 2.50 -12.07
N SER A 71 -13.16 3.01 -11.09
CA SER A 71 -13.73 3.59 -9.87
C SER A 71 -14.63 4.78 -10.18
N GLY A 72 -14.28 5.60 -11.18
CA GLY A 72 -15.13 6.68 -11.68
C GLY A 72 -16.40 6.19 -12.38
N SER A 73 -16.34 5.05 -13.05
CA SER A 73 -17.52 4.43 -13.70
C SER A 73 -18.44 3.70 -12.72
N PHE A 74 -17.90 3.10 -11.66
CA PHE A 74 -18.67 2.36 -10.64
C PHE A 74 -19.47 3.28 -9.71
N LEU A 75 -19.08 4.55 -9.56
CA LEU A 75 -19.82 5.53 -8.78
C LEU A 75 -20.31 6.68 -9.68
N PRO A 76 -21.48 6.54 -10.34
CA PRO A 76 -22.09 7.64 -11.08
C PRO A 76 -22.50 8.76 -10.10
N GLY A 77 -22.07 9.99 -10.37
CA GLY A 77 -22.42 11.17 -9.58
C GLY A 77 -21.84 12.44 -10.19
N ASN A 78 -22.61 13.54 -10.10
CA ASN A 78 -22.16 14.85 -10.59
C ASN A 78 -20.88 15.28 -9.89
N SER A 79 -19.94 15.83 -10.66
CA SER A 79 -18.79 16.55 -10.11
C SER A 79 -19.30 17.68 -9.22
N SER A 80 -19.00 17.62 -7.92
CA SER A 80 -19.16 18.78 -7.05
C SER A 80 -18.28 19.91 -7.62
N SER A 81 -18.85 21.09 -7.82
CA SER A 81 -18.06 22.28 -8.12
C SER A 81 -17.28 22.63 -6.86
N PHE A 82 -16.04 22.15 -6.79
CA PHE A 82 -15.13 22.39 -5.68
C PHE A 82 -14.74 23.87 -5.68
N TYR A 83 -15.59 24.72 -5.09
CA TYR A 83 -15.26 26.12 -4.82
C TYR A 83 -14.33 26.16 -3.61
N MET A 84 -13.08 25.76 -3.84
CA MET A 84 -12.00 25.99 -2.88
C MET A 84 -11.56 27.44 -3.05
N GLU A 85 -12.19 28.36 -2.34
CA GLU A 85 -11.66 29.72 -2.22
C GLU A 85 -10.27 29.60 -1.60
N ILE A 86 -9.24 29.82 -2.41
CA ILE A 86 -7.85 29.75 -1.97
C ILE A 86 -7.65 30.87 -0.94
N PRO A 87 -7.42 30.55 0.35
CA PRO A 87 -7.08 31.58 1.31
C PRO A 87 -5.74 32.21 0.88
N PRO A 88 -5.52 33.51 1.12
CA PRO A 88 -4.29 34.18 0.71
C PRO A 88 -3.08 33.45 1.32
N LEU A 89 -2.23 32.87 0.45
CA LEU A 89 -0.99 32.22 0.86
C LEU A 89 -0.04 33.27 1.45
N ARG A 90 0.04 33.31 2.78
CA ARG A 90 1.09 34.05 3.49
C ARG A 90 2.36 33.20 3.50
N LEU A 91 3.50 33.82 3.21
CA LEU A 91 4.80 33.14 3.26
C LEU A 91 5.02 32.55 4.66
N PRO A 92 5.29 31.24 4.77
CA PRO A 92 5.41 30.59 6.07
C PRO A 92 6.75 30.94 6.72
N ILE A 93 6.70 31.34 7.99
CA ILE A 93 7.89 31.60 8.81
C ILE A 93 8.55 30.25 9.14
N LEU A 94 9.80 30.03 8.74
CA LEU A 94 10.52 28.75 8.88
C LEU A 94 10.52 28.20 10.33
N SER A 95 10.69 29.08 11.33
CA SER A 95 10.64 28.70 12.75
C SER A 95 9.30 28.07 13.14
N ASN A 96 8.19 28.66 12.69
CA ASN A 96 6.85 28.14 12.95
C ASN A 96 6.59 26.82 12.20
N VAL A 97 7.16 26.63 11.01
CA VAL A 97 7.04 25.38 10.25
C VAL A 97 7.76 24.25 10.98
N LEU A 98 9.02 24.47 11.40
CA LEU A 98 9.83 23.49 12.12
C LEU A 98 9.18 23.11 13.46
N GLN A 99 8.75 24.09 14.25
CA GLN A 99 8.11 23.83 15.55
C GLN A 99 6.79 23.05 15.37
N LYS A 100 5.95 23.44 14.39
CA LYS A 100 4.71 22.70 14.09
C LYS A 100 4.98 21.30 13.53
N ALA A 101 6.02 21.12 12.73
CA ALA A 101 6.42 19.81 12.21
C ALA A 101 6.90 18.90 13.35
N PHE A 102 7.72 19.42 14.27
CA PHE A 102 8.21 18.68 15.43
C PHE A 102 7.09 18.24 16.37
N ILE A 103 6.22 19.17 16.76
CA ILE A 103 5.08 18.86 17.63
C ILE A 103 4.17 17.81 16.98
N ARG A 104 3.92 17.93 15.67
CA ARG A 104 3.13 16.95 14.92
C ARG A 104 3.80 15.58 14.87
N MET A 105 5.11 15.53 14.65
CA MET A 105 5.89 14.28 14.63
C MET A 105 5.88 13.60 16.00
N TRP A 106 6.01 14.37 17.08
CA TRP A 106 5.98 13.86 18.45
C TRP A 106 4.63 13.23 18.81
N TRP A 107 3.53 13.94 18.54
CA TRP A 107 2.18 13.41 18.75
C TRP A 107 1.92 12.15 17.91
N TYR A 108 2.43 12.09 16.68
CA TYR A 108 2.35 10.89 15.87
C TYR A 108 3.10 9.72 16.49
N PHE A 109 4.29 9.96 17.03
CA PHE A 109 5.08 8.92 17.68
C PHE A 109 4.32 8.34 18.88
N ILE A 110 3.72 9.19 19.72
CA ILE A 110 2.92 8.77 20.87
C ILE A 110 1.71 7.91 20.45
N GLU A 111 1.05 8.23 19.34
CA GLU A 111 -0.15 7.50 18.90
C GLU A 111 0.17 6.22 18.11
N ILE A 112 1.24 6.19 17.31
CA ILE A 112 1.61 5.05 16.47
C ILE A 112 2.38 3.97 17.26
N LEU A 113 3.21 4.38 18.20
CA LEU A 113 4.07 3.50 19.00
C LEU A 113 3.28 2.43 19.79
N PRO A 114 2.14 2.72 20.44
CA PRO A 114 1.37 1.67 21.12
C PRO A 114 0.80 0.63 20.13
N ILE A 115 0.36 1.07 18.95
CA ILE A 115 -0.15 0.17 17.90
C ILE A 115 0.98 -0.75 17.40
N PHE A 116 2.18 -0.20 17.26
CA PHE A 116 3.38 -0.94 16.85
C PHE A 116 3.80 -2.00 17.87
N ILE A 117 3.84 -1.64 19.15
CA ILE A 117 4.18 -2.58 20.23
C ILE A 117 3.15 -3.71 20.27
N MET A 118 1.86 -3.37 20.24
CA MET A 118 0.79 -4.37 20.22
C MET A 118 0.90 -5.33 19.02
N THR A 119 1.15 -4.79 17.83
CA THR A 119 1.32 -5.62 16.62
C THR A 119 2.54 -6.55 16.72
N SER A 120 3.64 -6.06 17.28
CA SER A 120 4.87 -6.85 17.45
C SER A 120 4.68 -7.98 18.46
N VAL A 121 3.99 -7.72 19.57
CA VAL A 121 3.65 -8.75 20.57
C VAL A 121 2.72 -9.81 19.97
N ILE A 122 1.72 -9.41 19.18
CA ILE A 122 0.80 -10.34 18.50
C ILE A 122 1.57 -11.23 17.50
N LEU A 123 2.49 -10.65 16.72
CA LEU A 123 3.33 -11.41 15.80
C LEU A 123 4.22 -12.42 16.54
N TRP A 124 4.85 -12.01 17.64
CA TRP A 124 5.70 -12.89 18.44
C TRP A 124 4.91 -14.06 19.04
N LEU A 125 3.71 -13.80 19.56
CA LEU A 125 2.82 -14.85 20.06
C LEU A 125 2.33 -15.77 18.94
N GLY A 126 1.96 -15.21 17.77
CA GLY A 126 1.51 -15.96 16.60
C GLY A 126 2.60 -16.88 16.02
N ASP A 127 3.84 -16.42 16.03
CA ASP A 127 5.01 -17.21 15.65
C ASP A 127 5.25 -18.34 16.66
N ARG A 128 5.21 -18.04 17.97
CA ARG A 128 5.43 -19.05 19.02
C ARG A 128 4.35 -20.12 19.09
N THR A 129 3.11 -19.79 18.71
CA THR A 129 1.95 -20.70 18.70
C THR A 129 1.82 -21.51 17.41
N GLY A 130 2.61 -21.22 16.37
CA GLY A 130 2.51 -21.88 15.06
C GLY A 130 1.33 -21.41 14.20
N ILE A 131 0.49 -20.50 14.71
CA ILE A 131 -0.63 -19.93 13.96
C ILE A 131 -0.12 -19.15 12.74
N LEU A 132 1.03 -18.49 12.86
CA LEU A 132 1.65 -17.77 11.76
C LEU A 132 2.02 -18.71 10.61
N SER A 133 2.59 -19.89 10.91
CA SER A 133 2.93 -20.89 9.88
C SER A 133 1.69 -21.45 9.18
N ASP A 134 0.59 -21.66 9.90
CA ASP A 134 -0.67 -22.12 9.30
C ASP A 134 -1.24 -21.09 8.31
N ILE A 135 -1.18 -19.80 8.67
CA ILE A 135 -1.59 -18.71 7.78
C ILE A 135 -0.68 -18.63 6.55
N ILE A 136 0.64 -18.77 6.74
CA ILE A 136 1.59 -18.82 5.63
C ILE A 136 1.26 -19.99 4.70
N TYR A 137 0.97 -21.18 5.24
CA TYR A 137 0.57 -22.35 4.46
C TYR A 137 -0.68 -22.09 3.61
N SER A 138 -1.68 -21.42 4.19
CA SER A 138 -2.89 -21.01 3.46
C SER A 138 -2.62 -19.97 2.36
N LEU A 139 -1.53 -19.19 2.44
CA LEU A 139 -1.13 -18.20 1.44
C LEU A 139 -0.27 -18.80 0.31
N GLN A 140 0.35 -19.97 0.51
CA GLN A 140 1.13 -20.67 -0.50
C GLN A 140 0.40 -20.89 -1.84
N PRO A 141 -0.87 -21.38 -1.88
CA PRO A 141 -1.55 -21.58 -3.15
C PRO A 141 -1.71 -20.27 -3.93
N THR A 142 -1.98 -19.16 -3.23
CA THR A 142 -2.07 -17.82 -3.82
C THR A 142 -0.74 -17.40 -4.44
N MET A 143 0.39 -17.64 -3.77
CA MET A 143 1.72 -17.31 -4.30
C MET A 143 2.12 -18.18 -5.49
N SER A 144 1.78 -19.47 -5.45
CA SER A 144 2.01 -20.39 -6.57
C SER A 144 1.23 -19.96 -7.83
N LEU A 145 0.01 -19.43 -7.67
CA LEU A 145 -0.77 -18.93 -8.79
C LEU A 145 -0.17 -17.66 -9.41
N LEU A 146 0.53 -16.85 -8.61
CA LEU A 146 1.29 -15.69 -9.07
C LEU A 146 2.60 -16.06 -9.78
N GLY A 147 3.05 -17.33 -9.70
CA GLY A 147 4.34 -17.78 -10.24
C GLY A 147 5.53 -17.47 -9.33
N LEU A 148 5.27 -17.20 -8.04
CA LEU A 148 6.29 -16.88 -7.04
C LEU A 148 6.70 -18.13 -6.23
N PRO A 149 7.95 -18.19 -5.73
CA PRO A 149 8.37 -19.28 -4.87
C PRO A 149 7.64 -19.24 -3.53
N ILE A 150 7.44 -20.41 -2.93
CA ILE A 150 6.61 -20.60 -1.72
C ILE A 150 7.13 -19.77 -0.53
N GLU A 151 8.43 -19.52 -0.50
CA GLU A 151 9.13 -18.73 0.51
C GLU A 151 8.68 -17.26 0.53
N THR A 152 8.14 -16.70 -0.56
CA THR A 152 7.65 -15.31 -0.57
C THR A 152 6.38 -15.12 0.24
N ALA A 153 5.67 -16.19 0.63
CA ALA A 153 4.46 -16.05 1.44
C ALA A 153 4.71 -15.35 2.78
N GLN A 154 5.89 -15.55 3.39
CA GLN A 154 6.28 -14.91 4.64
C GLN A 154 6.45 -13.38 4.53
N PRO A 155 7.26 -12.83 3.60
CA PRO A 155 7.36 -11.38 3.44
C PRO A 155 6.02 -10.73 3.05
N PHE A 156 5.16 -11.39 2.29
CA PHE A 156 3.82 -10.87 2.00
C PHE A 156 2.94 -10.75 3.25
N LEU A 157 2.95 -11.78 4.11
CA LEU A 157 2.21 -11.76 5.37
C LEU A 157 2.76 -10.67 6.31
N LEU A 158 4.08 -10.59 6.46
CA LEU A 158 4.72 -9.55 7.29
C LEU A 158 4.45 -8.14 6.75
N GLY A 159 4.39 -7.98 5.42
CA GLY A 159 4.03 -6.74 4.75
C GLY A 159 2.64 -6.23 5.12
N PHE A 160 1.67 -7.13 5.33
CA PHE A 160 0.32 -6.75 5.78
C PHE A 160 0.31 -6.10 7.16
N PHE A 161 1.07 -6.66 8.10
CA PHE A 161 1.25 -6.08 9.43
C PHE A 161 2.01 -4.76 9.37
N ARG A 162 3.15 -4.77 8.67
CA ARG A 162 4.00 -3.60 8.47
C ARG A 162 4.71 -3.68 7.12
N ARG A 163 4.39 -2.73 6.24
CA ARG A 163 4.88 -2.72 4.84
C ARG A 163 6.40 -2.83 4.73
N ASP A 164 7.12 -2.15 5.62
CA ASP A 164 8.58 -2.12 5.63
C ASP A 164 9.18 -3.52 5.86
N TYR A 165 8.54 -4.38 6.65
CA TYR A 165 9.01 -5.75 6.90
C TYR A 165 8.83 -6.66 5.69
N GLY A 166 7.74 -6.49 4.94
CA GLY A 166 7.56 -7.26 3.72
C GLY A 166 8.58 -6.88 2.65
N ALA A 167 8.87 -5.59 2.51
CA ALA A 167 9.89 -5.10 1.59
C ALA A 167 11.31 -5.53 2.01
N ALA A 168 11.61 -5.52 3.31
CA ALA A 168 12.88 -6.02 3.84
C ALA A 168 13.06 -7.53 3.62
N GLY A 169 12.02 -8.33 3.82
CA GLY A 169 12.09 -9.77 3.56
C GLY A 169 12.30 -10.08 2.07
N LEU A 170 11.69 -9.32 1.16
CA LEU A 170 11.99 -9.43 -0.28
C LEU A 170 13.43 -9.00 -0.61
N TYR A 171 13.97 -7.98 0.06
CA TYR A 171 15.35 -7.56 -0.12
C TYR A 171 16.35 -8.65 0.28
N GLU A 172 16.10 -9.32 1.40
CA GLU A 172 16.94 -10.43 1.86
C GLU A 172 16.89 -11.63 0.91
N MET A 173 15.70 -11.96 0.40
CA MET A 173 15.55 -13.02 -0.61
C MET A 173 16.24 -12.68 -1.94
N ALA A 174 16.20 -11.41 -2.34
CA ALA A 174 16.92 -10.91 -3.52
C ALA A 174 18.44 -10.99 -3.32
N ALA A 175 18.93 -10.61 -2.13
CA ALA A 175 20.34 -10.70 -1.77
C ALA A 175 20.86 -12.15 -1.78
N ASN A 176 20.02 -13.11 -1.38
CA ASN A 176 20.32 -14.54 -1.39
C ASN A 176 20.17 -15.20 -2.79
N GLN A 177 19.90 -14.42 -3.86
CA GLN A 177 19.70 -14.90 -5.23
C GLN A 177 18.60 -15.97 -5.41
N SER A 178 17.67 -16.06 -4.45
CA SER A 178 16.57 -17.04 -4.47
C SER A 178 15.44 -16.67 -5.43
N LEU A 179 15.43 -15.44 -5.94
CA LEU A 179 14.37 -14.88 -6.79
C LEU A 179 14.94 -14.47 -8.15
N SER A 180 14.25 -14.86 -9.23
CA SER A 180 14.54 -14.32 -10.55
C SER A 180 14.13 -12.84 -10.64
N LYS A 181 14.73 -12.09 -11.57
CA LYS A 181 14.39 -10.67 -11.79
C LYS A 181 12.90 -10.47 -12.10
N GLU A 182 12.32 -11.41 -12.82
CA GLU A 182 10.89 -11.46 -13.14
C GLU A 182 10.04 -11.63 -11.87
N GLN A 183 10.40 -12.59 -11.02
CA GLN A 183 9.69 -12.86 -9.76
C GLN A 183 9.82 -11.69 -8.80
N LEU A 184 10.97 -11.01 -8.75
CA LEU A 184 11.17 -9.81 -7.96
C LEU A 184 10.27 -8.66 -8.41
N LEU A 185 10.10 -8.49 -9.73
CA LEU A 185 9.22 -7.48 -10.31
C LEU A 185 7.75 -7.80 -10.00
N ILE A 186 7.34 -9.06 -10.14
CA ILE A 186 5.98 -9.51 -9.80
C ILE A 186 5.72 -9.30 -8.30
N ALA A 187 6.64 -9.71 -7.43
CA ALA A 187 6.51 -9.58 -5.98
C ALA A 187 6.44 -8.11 -5.54
N SER A 188 7.32 -7.26 -6.05
CA SER A 188 7.32 -5.83 -5.71
C SER A 188 6.06 -5.12 -6.21
N ALA A 189 5.59 -5.39 -7.42
CA ALA A 189 4.34 -4.83 -7.95
C ALA A 189 3.13 -5.28 -7.14
N THR A 190 3.03 -6.57 -6.83
CA THR A 190 1.92 -7.10 -6.03
C THR A 190 1.95 -6.57 -4.60
N LEU A 191 3.12 -6.42 -3.98
CA LEU A 191 3.24 -5.80 -2.65
C LEU A 191 2.85 -4.31 -2.66
N THR A 192 3.01 -3.59 -3.77
CA THR A 192 2.51 -2.20 -3.88
C THR A 192 1.01 -2.11 -3.94
N LEU A 193 0.38 -3.03 -4.68
CA LEU A 193 -1.07 -3.06 -4.91
C LEU A 193 -1.85 -3.63 -3.73
N PHE A 194 -1.28 -4.64 -3.07
CA PHE A 194 -1.98 -5.48 -2.11
C PHE A 194 -2.17 -4.83 -0.75
N VAL A 195 -1.34 -3.86 -0.35
CA VAL A 195 -1.11 -3.66 1.08
C VAL A 195 -1.75 -2.37 1.61
N PRO A 196 -3.00 -2.35 2.10
CA PRO A 196 -3.42 -1.46 3.17
C PRO A 196 -2.91 -2.03 4.50
N CYS A 197 -1.90 -1.42 5.12
CA CYS A 197 -1.34 -1.93 6.38
C CYS A 197 -2.34 -1.85 7.55
N VAL A 198 -2.09 -2.60 8.63
CA VAL A 198 -2.95 -2.60 9.84
C VAL A 198 -3.27 -1.18 10.34
N ALA A 199 -2.28 -0.28 10.33
CA ALA A 199 -2.48 1.12 10.71
C ALA A 199 -3.48 1.82 9.76
N GLN A 200 -3.38 1.59 8.46
CA GLN A 200 -4.28 2.13 7.46
C GLN A 200 -5.69 1.57 7.61
N VAL A 201 -5.83 0.28 7.92
CA VAL A 201 -7.11 -0.37 8.19
C VAL A 201 -7.77 0.18 9.45
N ALA A 202 -7.02 0.31 10.55
CA ALA A 202 -7.54 0.85 11.81
C ALA A 202 -8.11 2.27 11.63
N VAL A 203 -7.44 3.11 10.86
CA VAL A 203 -7.94 4.45 10.52
C VAL A 203 -9.16 4.36 9.59
N MET A 204 -9.22 3.44 8.63
CA MET A 204 -10.39 3.30 7.73
C MET A 204 -11.63 2.98 8.54
N ILE A 205 -11.50 2.01 9.45
CA ILE A 205 -12.58 1.55 10.32
C ILE A 205 -13.11 2.70 11.16
N LYS A 206 -12.22 3.52 11.74
CA LYS A 206 -12.60 4.70 12.52
C LYS A 206 -13.29 5.78 11.69
N GLU A 207 -12.89 6.01 10.43
CA GLU A 207 -13.42 7.11 9.61
C GLU A 207 -14.67 6.75 8.79
N ARG A 208 -14.81 5.49 8.34
CA ARG A 208 -15.88 5.07 7.43
C ARG A 208 -16.83 4.01 7.98
N GLY A 209 -16.53 3.49 9.17
CA GLY A 209 -17.24 2.35 9.73
C GLY A 209 -16.72 1.01 9.17
N ILE A 210 -17.05 -0.05 9.92
CA ILE A 210 -16.53 -1.41 9.70
C ILE A 210 -17.00 -1.98 8.36
N PHE A 211 -18.29 -1.79 8.01
CA PHE A 211 -18.88 -2.38 6.81
C PHE A 211 -18.22 -1.86 5.53
N ILE A 212 -18.11 -0.53 5.38
CA ILE A 212 -17.50 0.10 4.20
C ILE A 212 -16.01 -0.25 4.13
N SER A 213 -15.33 -0.32 5.27
CA SER A 213 -13.91 -0.68 5.33
C SER A 213 -13.66 -2.10 4.85
N MET A 214 -14.49 -3.07 5.26
CA MET A 214 -14.39 -4.46 4.78
C MET A 214 -14.63 -4.57 3.27
N VAL A 215 -15.62 -3.85 2.73
CA VAL A 215 -15.87 -3.83 1.28
C VAL A 215 -14.68 -3.27 0.50
N ILE A 216 -14.10 -2.15 0.99
CA ILE A 216 -12.90 -1.55 0.39
C ILE A 216 -11.72 -2.53 0.43
N LEU A 217 -11.49 -3.19 1.57
CA LEU A 217 -10.40 -4.15 1.72
C LEU A 217 -10.54 -5.35 0.79
N CYS A 218 -11.73 -5.95 0.74
CA CYS A 218 -12.01 -7.08 -0.14
C CYS A 218 -11.77 -6.70 -1.61
N SER A 219 -12.26 -5.52 -2.01
CA SER A 219 -12.04 -4.99 -3.35
C SER A 219 -10.55 -4.81 -3.67
N ILE A 220 -9.76 -4.24 -2.75
CA ILE A 220 -8.30 -4.06 -2.93
C ILE A 220 -7.59 -5.40 -3.09
N ILE A 221 -7.92 -6.40 -2.26
CA ILE A 221 -7.33 -7.74 -2.34
C ILE A 221 -7.60 -8.37 -3.71
N VAL A 222 -8.84 -8.28 -4.21
CA VAL A 222 -9.22 -8.80 -5.52
C VAL A 222 -8.45 -8.08 -6.64
N PHE A 223 -8.40 -6.74 -6.62
CA PHE A 223 -7.67 -5.97 -7.63
C PHE A 223 -6.17 -6.24 -7.60
N ALA A 224 -5.56 -6.39 -6.42
CA ALA A 224 -4.15 -6.69 -6.29
C ALA A 224 -3.81 -8.09 -6.81
N PHE A 225 -4.65 -9.07 -6.53
CA PHE A 225 -4.47 -10.43 -7.04
C PHE A 225 -4.63 -10.50 -8.56
N VAL A 226 -5.67 -9.87 -9.11
CA VAL A 226 -5.90 -9.78 -10.56
C VAL A 226 -4.75 -9.03 -11.24
N GLY A 227 -4.27 -7.93 -10.64
CA GLY A 227 -3.08 -7.22 -11.10
C GLY A 227 -1.87 -8.16 -11.16
N GLY A 228 -1.54 -8.81 -10.05
CA GLY A 228 -0.43 -9.76 -9.98
C GLY A 228 -0.48 -10.86 -11.02
N LEU A 229 -1.65 -11.46 -11.24
CA LEU A 229 -1.86 -12.48 -12.27
C LEU A 229 -1.70 -11.91 -13.69
N LEU A 230 -2.22 -10.70 -13.94
CA LEU A 230 -2.03 -10.02 -15.23
C LEU A 230 -0.55 -9.79 -15.52
N LEU A 231 0.22 -9.36 -14.52
CA LEU A 231 1.65 -9.13 -14.65
C LEU A 231 2.39 -10.44 -14.91
N SER A 232 2.10 -11.49 -14.13
CA SER A 232 2.66 -12.84 -14.29
C SER A 232 2.41 -13.42 -15.70
N LYS A 233 1.24 -13.13 -16.30
CA LYS A 233 0.95 -13.53 -17.70
C LYS A 233 1.54 -12.59 -18.76
N LEU A 234 1.72 -11.31 -18.45
CA LEU A 234 2.29 -10.33 -19.39
C LEU A 234 3.80 -10.47 -19.55
N LEU A 235 4.53 -10.87 -18.50
CA LEU A 235 5.97 -11.08 -18.55
C LEU A 235 6.44 -12.10 -19.61
N PRO A 236 5.89 -13.32 -19.71
CA PRO A 236 6.30 -14.29 -20.72
C PRO A 236 5.97 -13.83 -22.15
N ILE A 237 4.96 -12.98 -22.33
CA ILE A 237 4.60 -12.39 -23.64
C ILE A 237 5.58 -11.29 -24.04
N LEU A 238 6.12 -10.54 -23.07
CA LEU A 238 7.12 -9.50 -23.34
C LEU A 238 8.49 -10.06 -23.75
N ASN A 239 8.70 -11.39 -23.66
CA ASN A 239 9.95 -12.08 -24.00
C ASN A 239 11.19 -11.29 -23.56
N LEU A 240 11.10 -10.68 -22.36
CA LEU A 240 12.17 -9.86 -21.83
C LEU A 240 13.18 -10.80 -21.22
N TYR A 241 14.12 -11.19 -22.09
CA TYR A 241 15.45 -11.62 -21.72
C TYR A 241 16.01 -10.64 -20.68
N LEU A 242 15.90 -10.99 -19.41
CA LEU A 242 16.47 -10.29 -18.25
C LEU A 242 17.42 -11.23 -17.52
#